data_AF-A0A5E4PGS8-F1
#
_entry.id   AF-A0A5E4PGS8-F1
#
_cell.length_a   1.000
_cell.length_b   1.000
_cell.length_c   1.000
_cell.angle_alpha   90.00
_cell.angle_beta   90.00
_cell.angle_gamma   90.00
#
_symmetry.space_group_name_H-M   'P 1'
#
loop_
_entity.id
_entity.type
_entity.pdbx_description
1 polymer ?
#
loop_
_entity_poly.entity_id
_entity_poly.type
_entity_poly.pdbx_seq_one_letter_code
_entity_poly.pdbx_strand_id
1 'polypeptide(L)'
;MSRSRFDNIIYINLTQDQVLSQASALVIHKKPVELIKIPEGADIGKTSDPKLLPRRVSNTSKVYFSAHGSEEIDWCVTDRRTGDAKIYDVKDVAAYLAKILIDAKFKDPHLSPRLTLVMSVCEGVGFAKKLQKRLFSKYHIFIDVIANKFVVHEQYEHNTKDHSVNITHRITSVKDSGNRQHQRPHSKVLLVIDEQGKQTEIDAYELKWIHAVTNTLNKKLNGFLRWADFDKRENIDTANGIKILCHDIAVIIRENINVSINKTANLLLALLMSSQKTSADPAYKNAMKYLLLNTSIQNLINQGEKHIAMNSELLEYHKKLDAIEQKKAALSDLELAGNVIKAAKHKYSLLLAEAAEQHRQDLLPDIEEARKEISQLNDRKNKT
;
A
#
# COMPACT_ATOMS: atom_id res chain seq x y z
N MET A 1 -2.14 28.82 4.45
CA MET A 1 -1.75 28.24 5.75
C MET A 1 -2.87 27.33 6.24
N SER A 2 -2.68 26.01 6.40
CA SER A 2 -3.76 25.13 6.86
C SER A 2 -3.92 25.22 8.38
N ARG A 3 -5.11 25.59 8.86
CA ARG A 3 -5.48 25.51 10.27
C ARG A 3 -5.56 24.03 10.65
N SER A 4 -4.83 23.60 11.69
CA SER A 4 -4.96 22.24 12.24
C SER A 4 -6.42 22.00 12.66
N ARG A 5 -7.02 20.91 12.17
CA ARG A 5 -8.41 20.52 12.39
C ARG A 5 -8.74 20.14 13.84
N PHE A 6 -7.73 19.95 14.68
CA PHE A 6 -7.89 19.53 16.07
C PHE A 6 -7.91 20.75 16.99
N ASP A 7 -8.85 20.81 17.93
CA ASP A 7 -8.95 21.88 18.92
C ASP A 7 -7.84 21.77 19.96
N ASN A 8 -7.59 20.56 20.47
CA ASN A 8 -6.56 20.25 21.47
C ASN A 8 -5.65 19.10 21.02
N ILE A 9 -4.39 19.17 21.47
CA ILE A 9 -3.41 18.09 21.32
C ILE A 9 -2.90 17.73 22.71
N ILE A 10 -3.04 16.46 23.07
CA ILE A 10 -2.76 15.96 24.42
C ILE A 10 -1.74 14.83 24.30
N TYR A 11 -0.69 14.86 25.10
CA TYR A 11 0.29 13.79 25.23
C TYR A 11 0.17 13.17 26.61
N ILE A 12 -0.08 11.87 26.64
CA ILE A 12 -0.13 11.06 27.85
C ILE A 12 1.04 10.10 27.79
N ASN A 13 2.01 10.32 28.67
CA ASN A 13 3.22 9.54 28.72
C ASN A 13 3.19 8.60 29.92
N LEU A 14 3.07 7.31 29.62
CA LEU A 14 3.22 6.26 30.62
C LEU A 14 4.70 5.99 30.92
N THR A 15 5.58 6.27 29.97
CA THR A 15 7.03 6.11 30.11
C THR A 15 7.69 7.45 30.42
N GLN A 16 8.73 7.40 31.25
CA GLN A 16 9.60 8.55 31.53
C GLN A 16 11.03 8.36 31.00
N ASP A 17 11.27 7.34 30.17
CA ASP A 17 12.59 7.12 29.59
C ASP A 17 13.05 8.35 28.79
N GLN A 18 14.36 8.59 28.75
CA GLN A 18 14.94 9.77 28.07
C GLN A 18 14.53 9.83 26.60
N VAL A 19 14.29 8.67 25.97
CA VAL A 19 13.97 8.51 24.56
C VAL A 19 12.56 9.02 24.24
N LEU A 20 11.53 8.56 24.94
CA LEU A 20 10.14 8.99 24.73
C LEU A 20 9.85 10.33 25.41
N SER A 21 10.51 10.65 26.53
CA SER A 21 10.39 11.98 27.16
C SER A 21 10.92 13.10 26.26
N GLN A 22 11.95 12.85 25.44
CA GLN A 22 12.42 13.80 24.41
C GLN A 22 11.60 13.73 23.12
N ALA A 23 11.09 12.56 22.71
CA ALA A 23 10.13 12.46 21.59
C ALA A 23 8.84 13.27 21.85
N SER A 24 8.48 13.43 23.12
CA SER A 24 7.36 14.25 23.59
C SER A 24 7.67 15.75 23.65
N ALA A 25 8.96 16.10 23.68
CA ALA A 25 9.46 17.47 23.59
C ALA A 25 9.68 17.92 22.13
N LEU A 26 9.52 17.03 21.14
CA LEU A 26 9.47 17.41 19.73
C LEU A 26 8.25 18.30 19.52
N VAL A 27 8.51 19.60 19.36
CA VAL A 27 7.56 20.64 18.97
C VAL A 27 7.06 20.35 17.55
N ILE A 28 6.12 19.40 17.42
CA ILE A 28 5.53 19.03 16.11
C ILE A 28 4.36 19.96 15.76
N HIS A 29 3.78 20.68 16.73
CA HIS A 29 2.55 21.43 16.53
C HIS A 29 2.66 22.89 16.97
N LYS A 30 2.23 23.82 16.10
CA LYS A 30 2.14 25.27 16.38
C LYS A 30 0.98 25.66 17.33
N LYS A 31 0.43 24.71 18.09
CA LYS A 31 -0.74 24.88 18.99
C LYS A 31 -0.34 24.52 20.42
N PRO A 32 -1.04 25.06 21.45
CA PRO A 32 -0.82 24.65 22.83
C PRO A 32 -1.00 23.13 22.96
N VAL A 33 0.01 22.50 23.58
CA VAL A 33 0.08 21.06 23.82
C VAL A 33 -0.07 20.83 25.32
N GLU A 34 -1.01 19.98 25.72
CA GLU A 34 -1.10 19.51 27.11
C GLU A 34 -0.28 18.23 27.27
N LEU A 35 0.62 18.20 28.26
CA LEU A 35 1.48 17.06 28.55
C LEU A 35 1.16 16.50 29.94
N ILE A 36 0.73 15.25 29.98
CA ILE A 36 0.44 14.48 31.18
C ILE A 36 1.55 13.42 31.34
N LYS A 37 2.37 13.59 32.39
CA LYS A 37 3.43 12.63 32.74
C LYS A 37 2.93 11.72 33.86
N ILE A 38 2.75 10.44 33.57
CA ILE A 38 2.40 9.45 34.59
C ILE A 38 3.66 9.08 35.36
N PRO A 39 3.68 9.18 36.70
CA PRO A 39 4.80 8.73 37.52
C PRO A 39 5.06 7.23 37.32
N GLU A 40 6.33 6.83 37.36
CA GLU A 40 6.70 5.42 37.32
C GLU A 40 5.99 4.64 38.44
N GLY A 41 5.49 3.44 38.12
CA GLY A 41 4.78 2.61 39.09
C GLY A 41 3.37 3.08 39.48
N ALA A 42 2.87 4.21 38.97
CA ALA A 42 1.54 4.73 39.31
C ALA A 42 0.42 3.74 38.96
N ASP A 43 -0.62 3.62 39.79
CA ASP A 43 -1.81 2.82 39.47
C ASP A 43 -2.81 3.65 38.66
N ILE A 44 -2.63 3.71 37.34
CA ILE A 44 -3.51 4.48 36.45
C ILE A 44 -4.96 3.94 36.41
N GLY A 45 -5.13 2.63 36.66
CA GLY A 45 -6.43 1.98 36.69
C GLY A 45 -7.31 2.52 37.83
N LYS A 46 -6.69 2.88 38.96
CA LYS A 46 -7.38 3.41 40.14
C LYS A 46 -7.17 4.90 40.41
N THR A 47 -6.20 5.55 39.76
CA THR A 47 -5.92 6.97 40.03
C THR A 47 -7.13 7.87 39.75
N SER A 48 -7.34 8.83 40.65
CA SER A 48 -8.29 9.94 40.52
C SER A 48 -7.59 11.30 40.64
N ASP A 49 -6.25 11.32 40.62
CA ASP A 49 -5.46 12.54 40.73
C ASP A 49 -5.72 13.43 39.50
N PRO A 50 -6.30 14.64 39.66
CA PRO A 50 -6.56 15.55 38.56
C PRO A 50 -5.30 15.98 37.80
N LYS A 51 -4.11 15.91 38.42
CA LYS A 51 -2.83 16.22 37.75
C LYS A 51 -2.44 15.17 36.73
N LEU A 52 -2.96 13.95 36.87
CA LEU A 52 -2.74 12.83 35.96
C LEU A 52 -3.85 12.71 34.91
N LEU A 53 -4.75 13.68 34.82
CA LEU A 53 -5.86 13.71 33.86
C LEU A 53 -5.78 15.00 33.03
N PRO A 54 -6.00 14.94 31.70
CA PRO A 54 -6.08 16.13 30.88
C PRO A 54 -7.31 16.97 31.25
N ARG A 55 -7.19 18.30 31.16
CA ARG A 55 -8.25 19.23 31.58
C ARG A 55 -9.48 19.19 30.69
N ARG A 56 -9.31 19.01 29.37
CA ARG A 56 -10.43 18.97 28.41
C ARG A 56 -10.12 18.09 27.21
N VAL A 57 -10.93 17.06 27.03
CA VAL A 57 -10.93 16.19 25.86
C VAL A 57 -12.25 16.34 25.12
N SER A 58 -12.20 16.60 23.82
CA SER A 58 -13.37 16.71 22.93
C SER A 58 -13.28 15.70 21.79
N ASN A 59 -14.34 15.55 21.00
CA ASN A 59 -14.34 14.69 19.81
C ASN A 59 -13.38 15.16 18.70
N THR A 60 -12.93 16.41 18.73
CA THR A 60 -11.91 16.96 17.82
C THR A 60 -10.52 16.97 18.45
N SER A 61 -10.34 16.44 19.66
CA SER A 61 -9.01 16.34 20.27
C SER A 61 -8.20 15.21 19.64
N LYS A 62 -6.88 15.37 19.67
CA LYS A 62 -5.93 14.32 19.29
C LYS A 62 -5.10 13.93 20.50
N VAL A 63 -5.25 12.68 20.94
CA VAL A 63 -4.55 12.18 22.13
C VAL A 63 -3.42 11.26 21.68
N TYR A 64 -2.20 11.55 22.09
CA TYR A 64 -1.05 10.68 21.93
C TYR A 64 -0.84 9.92 23.23
N PHE A 65 -0.85 8.59 23.15
CA PHE A 65 -0.56 7.71 24.28
C PHE A 65 0.76 6.98 24.02
N SER A 66 1.76 7.28 24.83
CA SER A 66 3.12 6.73 24.71
C SER A 66 3.36 5.72 25.82
N ALA A 67 3.69 4.49 25.44
CA ALA A 67 4.00 3.40 26.36
C ALA A 67 5.05 2.47 25.73
N HIS A 68 5.80 1.73 26.54
CA HIS A 68 6.62 0.64 26.04
C HIS A 68 5.80 -0.62 25.89
N GLY A 69 6.33 -1.53 25.10
CA GLY A 69 5.65 -2.78 24.89
C GLY A 69 6.49 -3.87 24.22
N SER A 70 6.01 -5.13 24.28
CA SER A 70 6.47 -6.32 23.57
C SER A 70 5.54 -6.82 22.45
N GLU A 71 6.14 -7.19 21.32
CA GLU A 71 5.50 -7.90 20.20
C GLU A 71 4.80 -9.21 20.63
N GLU A 72 5.33 -9.88 21.65
CA GLU A 72 4.79 -11.15 22.14
C GLU A 72 3.56 -10.97 23.05
N ILE A 73 3.29 -9.74 23.51
CA ILE A 73 2.32 -9.47 24.56
C ILE A 73 1.37 -8.36 24.13
N ASP A 74 0.26 -8.74 23.51
CA ASP A 74 -0.76 -7.80 23.02
C ASP A 74 -1.78 -7.38 24.10
N TRP A 75 -1.66 -7.85 25.35
CA TRP A 75 -2.63 -7.60 26.42
C TRP A 75 -2.18 -6.59 27.48
N CYS A 76 -0.91 -6.16 27.45
CA CYS A 76 -0.38 -5.14 28.35
C CYS A 76 0.61 -4.21 27.66
N VAL A 77 0.94 -3.12 28.34
CA VAL A 77 2.07 -2.24 28.05
C VAL A 77 2.87 -2.00 29.33
N THR A 78 4.08 -1.47 29.21
CA THR A 78 4.94 -1.19 30.37
C THR A 78 5.38 0.28 30.43
N ASP A 79 5.70 0.75 31.64
CA ASP A 79 6.26 2.10 31.85
C ASP A 79 7.75 2.21 31.51
N ARG A 80 8.47 1.09 31.46
CA ARG A 80 9.90 1.01 31.09
C ARG A 80 10.20 -0.26 30.29
N ARG A 81 11.31 -0.25 29.54
CA ARG A 81 11.76 -1.40 28.73
C ARG A 81 12.53 -2.47 29.52
N THR A 82 13.23 -2.08 30.57
CA THR A 82 14.14 -2.96 31.34
C THR A 82 13.96 -2.76 32.86
N GLY A 83 14.34 -3.77 33.66
CA GLY A 83 14.24 -3.75 35.12
C GLY A 83 12.86 -4.16 35.64
N ASP A 84 12.50 -3.69 36.85
CA ASP A 84 11.19 -3.92 37.48
C ASP A 84 10.10 -3.04 36.85
N ALA A 85 9.77 -3.34 35.60
CA ALA A 85 8.76 -2.62 34.84
C ALA A 85 7.36 -2.87 35.39
N LYS A 86 6.58 -1.80 35.58
CA LYS A 86 5.17 -1.98 35.90
C LYS A 86 4.42 -2.40 34.64
N ILE A 87 3.71 -3.51 34.76
CA ILE A 87 2.83 -4.04 33.73
C ILE A 87 1.46 -3.36 33.90
N TYR A 88 0.96 -2.80 32.81
CA TYR A 88 -0.36 -2.19 32.74
C TYR A 88 -1.23 -3.01 31.80
N ASP A 89 -2.20 -3.71 32.35
CA ASP A 89 -3.15 -4.47 31.53
C ASP A 89 -3.94 -3.52 30.64
N VAL A 90 -4.41 -4.03 29.51
CA VAL A 90 -5.37 -3.32 28.65
C VAL A 90 -6.60 -2.85 29.42
N LYS A 91 -6.97 -3.53 30.52
CA LYS A 91 -8.07 -3.14 31.41
C LYS A 91 -7.76 -1.85 32.16
N ASP A 92 -6.54 -1.67 32.64
CA ASP A 92 -6.11 -0.50 33.40
C ASP A 92 -5.98 0.71 32.49
N VAL A 93 -5.39 0.52 31.31
CA VAL A 93 -5.31 1.57 30.28
C VAL A 93 -6.70 1.97 29.80
N ALA A 94 -7.61 1.02 29.57
CA ALA A 94 -8.99 1.31 29.19
C ALA A 94 -9.75 2.03 30.32
N ALA A 95 -9.55 1.65 31.58
CA ALA A 95 -10.15 2.32 32.73
C ALA A 95 -9.65 3.77 32.86
N TYR A 96 -8.35 3.98 32.69
CA TYR A 96 -7.76 5.31 32.67
C TYR A 96 -8.33 6.16 31.52
N LEU A 97 -8.39 5.62 30.28
CA LEU A 97 -8.97 6.33 29.15
C LEU A 97 -10.47 6.61 29.33
N ALA A 98 -11.23 5.73 29.98
CA ALA A 98 -12.63 5.97 30.28
C ALA A 98 -12.83 7.15 31.26
N LYS A 99 -11.88 7.40 32.16
CA LYS A 99 -11.91 8.57 33.06
C LYS A 99 -11.65 9.89 32.35
N ILE A 100 -10.95 9.88 31.22
CA ILE A 100 -10.66 11.10 30.44
C ILE A 100 -11.71 11.33 29.34
N LEU A 101 -12.31 10.25 28.82
CA LEU A 101 -13.31 10.26 27.75
C LEU A 101 -14.74 10.27 28.33
N ILE A 102 -15.05 11.27 29.16
CA ILE A 102 -16.32 11.35 29.91
C ILE A 102 -17.47 11.98 29.13
N ASP A 103 -17.20 12.67 28.01
CA ASP A 103 -18.24 13.31 27.20
C ASP A 103 -19.18 12.25 26.61
N ALA A 104 -20.49 12.44 26.79
CA ALA A 104 -21.52 11.54 26.27
C ALA A 104 -21.45 11.37 24.75
N LYS A 105 -20.89 12.37 24.02
CA LYS A 105 -20.66 12.28 22.58
C LYS A 105 -19.79 11.09 22.19
N PHE A 106 -18.86 10.66 23.04
CA PHE A 106 -18.04 9.47 22.74
C PHE A 106 -18.86 8.18 22.70
N LYS A 107 -20.12 8.20 23.15
CA LYS A 107 -21.04 7.05 23.06
C LYS A 107 -21.91 7.09 21.81
N ASP A 108 -21.82 8.14 21.00
CA ASP A 108 -22.57 8.27 19.74
C ASP A 108 -21.77 7.63 18.58
N PRO A 109 -22.27 6.53 17.98
CA PRO A 109 -21.61 5.91 16.83
C PRO A 109 -21.59 6.81 15.59
N HIS A 110 -22.48 7.80 15.48
CA HIS A 110 -22.55 8.71 14.34
C HIS A 110 -21.73 9.99 14.52
N LEU A 111 -21.04 10.14 15.65
CA LEU A 111 -20.18 11.28 15.92
C LEU A 111 -19.13 11.46 14.82
N SER A 112 -19.10 12.64 14.20
CA SER A 112 -18.10 13.00 13.20
C SER A 112 -17.61 14.44 13.39
N PRO A 113 -16.28 14.68 13.48
CA PRO A 113 -15.22 13.67 13.55
C PRO A 113 -15.21 12.95 14.90
N ARG A 114 -14.72 11.71 14.91
CA ARG A 114 -14.39 10.96 16.13
C ARG A 114 -13.03 11.38 16.65
N LEU A 115 -12.84 11.26 17.97
CA LEU A 115 -11.53 11.46 18.59
C LEU A 115 -10.54 10.45 18.02
N THR A 116 -9.34 10.93 17.73
CA THR A 116 -8.23 10.09 17.27
C THR A 116 -7.25 9.85 18.42
N LEU A 117 -7.17 8.61 18.88
CA LEU A 117 -6.12 8.13 19.79
C LEU A 117 -4.93 7.64 18.96
N VAL A 118 -3.77 8.27 19.13
CA VAL A 118 -2.52 7.85 18.49
C VAL A 118 -1.71 7.05 19.50
N MET A 119 -1.54 5.77 19.21
CA MET A 119 -0.72 4.87 20.02
C MET A 119 0.72 4.92 19.53
N SER A 120 1.57 5.55 20.33
CA SER A 120 3.03 5.56 20.17
C SER A 120 3.63 4.43 21.01
N VAL A 121 3.20 3.20 20.74
CA VAL A 121 3.72 1.99 21.38
C VAL A 121 4.65 1.31 20.37
N CYS A 122 5.81 0.84 20.83
CA CYS A 122 6.82 0.22 19.97
C CYS A 122 6.43 -1.18 19.48
N GLU A 123 5.28 -1.69 19.89
CA GLU A 123 4.72 -2.97 19.45
C GLU A 123 3.84 -2.84 18.20
N GLY A 124 3.58 -3.97 17.53
CA GLY A 124 2.59 -4.03 16.46
C GLY A 124 1.16 -3.72 16.93
N VAL A 125 0.18 -3.85 16.03
CA VAL A 125 -1.19 -3.35 16.22
C VAL A 125 -2.02 -4.06 17.31
N GLY A 126 -1.52 -5.17 17.86
CA GLY A 126 -2.28 -6.08 18.74
C GLY A 126 -2.90 -5.39 19.96
N PHE A 127 -2.10 -4.68 20.76
CA PHE A 127 -2.57 -3.97 21.94
C PHE A 127 -3.63 -2.92 21.61
N ALA A 128 -3.40 -2.13 20.56
CA ALA A 128 -4.35 -1.11 20.09
C ALA A 128 -5.72 -1.71 19.73
N LYS A 129 -5.73 -2.89 19.09
CA LYS A 129 -6.97 -3.60 18.77
C LYS A 129 -7.73 -4.00 20.02
N LYS A 130 -7.04 -4.60 21.00
CA LYS A 130 -7.66 -5.01 22.27
C LYS A 130 -8.16 -3.82 23.07
N LEU A 131 -7.42 -2.72 23.09
CA LEU A 131 -7.79 -1.50 23.78
C LEU A 131 -9.07 -0.88 23.20
N GLN A 132 -9.15 -0.70 21.88
CA GLN A 132 -10.35 -0.15 21.22
C GLN A 132 -11.57 -1.03 21.48
N LYS A 133 -11.43 -2.36 21.34
CA LYS A 133 -12.52 -3.31 21.63
C LYS A 133 -12.95 -3.24 23.10
N ARG A 134 -12.02 -3.05 24.04
CA ARG A 134 -12.33 -2.93 25.46
C ARG A 134 -13.06 -1.62 25.77
N LEU A 135 -12.64 -0.50 25.19
CA LEU A 135 -13.32 0.79 25.30
C LEU A 135 -14.77 0.72 24.81
N PHE A 136 -14.99 0.07 23.67
CA PHE A 136 -16.34 -0.21 23.17
C PHE A 136 -17.12 -1.16 24.09
N SER A 137 -16.66 -2.40 24.28
CA SER A 137 -17.43 -3.43 24.99
C SER A 137 -17.71 -3.12 26.46
N LYS A 138 -16.82 -2.41 27.15
CA LYS A 138 -16.98 -2.12 28.59
C LYS A 138 -17.55 -0.73 28.86
N TYR A 139 -17.17 0.27 28.07
CA TYR A 139 -17.50 1.68 28.32
C TYR A 139 -18.39 2.30 27.25
N HIS A 140 -18.69 1.57 26.18
CA HIS A 140 -19.51 2.02 25.04
C HIS A 140 -18.90 3.27 24.38
N ILE A 141 -17.57 3.32 24.29
CA ILE A 141 -16.82 4.45 23.74
C ILE A 141 -16.41 4.17 22.29
N PHE A 142 -16.83 5.03 21.38
CA PHE A 142 -16.47 5.07 19.96
C PHE A 142 -15.34 6.06 19.72
N ILE A 143 -14.16 5.54 19.43
CA ILE A 143 -12.98 6.33 19.04
C ILE A 143 -12.28 5.67 17.86
N ASP A 144 -11.55 6.47 17.10
CA ASP A 144 -10.64 5.97 16.07
C ASP A 144 -9.23 5.86 16.66
N VAL A 145 -8.50 4.78 16.32
CA VAL A 145 -7.17 4.53 16.86
C VAL A 145 -6.15 4.45 15.74
N ILE A 146 -5.14 5.31 15.76
CA ILE A 146 -3.96 5.18 14.89
C ILE A 146 -2.89 4.40 15.65
N ALA A 147 -2.44 3.29 15.09
CA ALA A 147 -1.39 2.46 15.67
C ALA A 147 -0.36 2.04 14.62
N ASN A 148 0.81 1.60 15.08
CA ASN A 148 1.79 0.95 14.22
C ASN A 148 1.32 -0.46 13.89
N LYS A 149 1.29 -0.83 12.61
CA LYS A 149 0.91 -2.18 12.16
C LYS A 149 1.94 -3.21 12.64
N PHE A 150 3.21 -2.84 12.52
CA PHE A 150 4.38 -3.66 12.81
C PHE A 150 5.19 -3.03 13.94
N VAL A 151 6.03 -3.85 14.57
CA VAL A 151 6.97 -3.41 15.60
C VAL A 151 7.90 -2.37 15.02
N VAL A 152 8.14 -1.30 15.77
CA VAL A 152 8.96 -0.18 15.33
C VAL A 152 10.27 -0.19 16.12
N HIS A 153 11.38 -0.29 15.40
CA HIS A 153 12.74 -0.20 15.93
C HIS A 153 13.31 1.15 15.56
N GLU A 154 13.53 1.99 16.56
CA GLU A 154 14.13 3.31 16.38
C GLU A 154 15.55 3.31 16.94
N GLN A 155 16.50 3.81 16.15
CA GLN A 155 17.84 4.16 16.62
C GLN A 155 17.93 5.66 16.79
N TYR A 156 18.65 6.02 17.83
CA TYR A 156 18.75 7.38 18.34
C TYR A 156 20.22 7.77 18.40
N GLU A 157 20.53 8.97 17.96
CA GLU A 157 21.86 9.56 18.10
C GLU A 157 21.76 10.80 18.97
N HIS A 158 22.59 10.84 20.01
CA HIS A 158 22.73 12.02 20.87
C HIS A 158 23.62 13.03 20.17
N ASN A 159 23.07 14.19 19.87
CA ASN A 159 23.89 15.30 19.40
C ASN A 159 24.60 15.93 20.61
N THR A 160 25.93 15.82 20.60
CA THR A 160 26.80 16.28 21.69
C THR A 160 26.79 17.78 21.90
N LYS A 161 26.34 18.57 20.90
CA LYS A 161 26.39 20.04 20.94
C LYS A 161 25.15 20.71 21.56
N ASP A 162 23.98 20.10 21.45
CA ASP A 162 22.69 20.72 21.84
C ASP A 162 21.85 19.83 22.77
N HIS A 163 22.42 18.70 23.22
CA HIS A 163 21.74 17.72 24.08
C HIS A 163 20.43 17.18 23.49
N SER A 164 20.23 17.34 22.18
CA SER A 164 19.09 16.80 21.47
C SER A 164 19.35 15.34 21.08
N VAL A 165 18.30 14.53 21.09
CA VAL A 165 18.31 13.18 20.55
C VAL A 165 17.58 13.18 19.21
N ASN A 166 18.27 12.74 18.16
CA ASN A 166 17.69 12.61 16.83
C ASN A 166 17.44 11.14 16.49
N ILE A 167 16.30 10.85 15.86
CA ILE A 167 16.03 9.52 15.28
C ILE A 167 16.84 9.40 14.00
N THR A 168 17.84 8.54 13.98
CA THR A 168 18.72 8.32 12.82
C THR A 168 18.25 7.17 11.96
N HIS A 169 17.55 6.20 12.56
CA HIS A 169 17.08 5.02 11.86
C HIS A 169 15.73 4.59 12.38
N ARG A 170 14.81 4.23 11.48
CA ARG A 170 13.55 3.59 11.85
C ARG A 170 13.24 2.42 10.93
N ILE A 171 13.26 1.22 11.49
CA ILE A 171 12.88 -0.02 10.83
C ILE A 171 11.56 -0.49 11.41
N THR A 172 10.71 -1.14 10.60
CA THR A 172 9.62 -1.95 11.15
C THR A 172 9.85 -3.42 10.85
N SER A 173 9.28 -4.31 11.66
CA SER A 173 9.47 -5.75 11.47
C SER A 173 8.37 -6.59 12.08
N VAL A 174 8.31 -7.85 11.65
CA VAL A 174 7.47 -8.91 12.21
C VAL A 174 8.36 -10.12 12.50
N LYS A 175 8.14 -10.78 13.64
CA LYS A 175 8.75 -12.06 13.98
C LYS A 175 7.99 -13.19 13.28
N ASP A 176 8.68 -13.97 12.45
CA ASP A 176 8.13 -15.16 11.79
C ASP A 176 9.10 -16.34 11.99
N SER A 177 8.60 -17.45 12.54
CA SER A 177 9.32 -18.73 12.60
C SER A 177 10.77 -18.65 13.12
N GLY A 178 11.01 -17.80 14.13
CA GLY A 178 12.32 -17.60 14.77
C GLY A 178 13.20 -16.52 14.12
N ASN A 179 12.84 -16.01 12.93
CA ASN A 179 13.56 -14.93 12.24
C ASN A 179 12.75 -13.64 12.20
N ARG A 180 13.43 -12.49 12.27
CA ARG A 180 12.80 -11.17 12.20
C ARG A 180 12.84 -10.71 10.74
N GLN A 181 11.67 -10.57 10.11
CA GLN A 181 11.59 -10.05 8.76
C GLN A 181 11.35 -8.54 8.80
N HIS A 182 12.22 -7.79 8.12
CA HIS A 182 12.03 -6.36 7.94
C HIS A 182 10.79 -6.10 7.08
N GLN A 183 9.89 -5.28 7.61
CA GLN A 183 8.68 -4.88 6.93
C GLN A 183 8.80 -3.45 6.42
N ARG A 184 7.75 -2.99 5.72
CA ARG A 184 7.68 -1.65 5.12
C ARG A 184 8.11 -0.56 6.10
N PRO A 185 8.85 0.47 5.66
CA PRO A 185 9.08 1.63 6.49
C PRO A 185 7.72 2.26 6.87
N HIS A 186 7.39 2.19 8.17
CA HIS A 186 6.28 2.87 8.85
C HIS A 186 4.82 2.57 8.44
N SER A 187 4.38 1.32 8.36
CA SER A 187 2.93 1.07 8.21
C SER A 187 2.15 1.49 9.46
N LYS A 188 1.42 2.60 9.37
CA LYS A 188 0.39 2.98 10.34
C LYS A 188 -0.97 2.53 9.85
N VAL A 189 -1.80 2.09 10.78
CA VAL A 189 -3.17 1.71 10.50
C VAL A 189 -4.11 2.57 11.31
N LEU A 190 -5.24 2.91 10.71
CA LEU A 190 -6.40 3.49 11.38
C LEU A 190 -7.37 2.35 11.69
N LEU A 191 -7.58 2.10 12.98
CA LEU A 191 -8.59 1.17 13.47
C LEU A 191 -9.88 1.96 13.69
N VAL A 192 -10.95 1.53 13.03
CA VAL A 192 -12.30 2.04 13.24
C VAL A 192 -13.19 0.92 13.78
N ILE A 193 -14.21 1.26 14.55
CA ILE A 193 -15.16 0.31 15.12
C ILE A 193 -16.59 0.75 14.80
N ASP A 194 -17.44 -0.20 14.39
CA ASP A 194 -18.86 0.04 14.12
C ASP A 194 -19.74 -0.21 15.35
N GLU A 195 -21.04 0.00 15.18
CA GLU A 195 -22.07 -0.17 16.22
C GLU A 195 -22.17 -1.60 16.76
N GLN A 196 -21.79 -2.59 15.94
CA GLN A 196 -21.77 -4.00 16.28
C GLN A 196 -20.45 -4.42 16.96
N GLY A 197 -19.50 -3.49 17.11
CA GLY A 197 -18.18 -3.76 17.68
C GLY A 197 -17.22 -4.44 16.71
N LYS A 198 -17.56 -4.51 15.42
CA LYS A 198 -16.66 -5.02 14.39
C LYS A 198 -15.61 -3.95 14.12
N GLN A 199 -14.36 -4.37 14.27
CA GLN A 199 -13.20 -3.52 14.05
C GLN A 199 -12.71 -3.69 12.61
N THR A 200 -12.46 -2.57 11.94
CA THR A 200 -11.88 -2.52 10.60
C THR A 200 -10.51 -1.85 10.68
N GLU A 201 -9.52 -2.48 10.06
CA GLU A 201 -8.16 -1.95 9.93
C GLU A 201 -8.01 -1.28 8.56
N ILE A 202 -7.65 0.01 8.56
CA ILE A 202 -7.43 0.81 7.36
C ILE A 202 -5.93 1.12 7.29
N ASP A 203 -5.22 0.52 6.33
CA ASP A 203 -3.80 0.82 6.10
C ASP A 203 -3.66 2.17 5.39
N ALA A 204 -2.92 3.09 6.03
CA ALA A 204 -2.79 4.45 5.53
C ALA A 204 -2.06 4.52 4.17
N TYR A 205 -1.13 3.59 3.91
CA TYR A 205 -0.41 3.55 2.64
C TYR A 205 -1.28 3.01 1.52
N GLU A 206 -2.06 1.96 1.79
CA GLU A 206 -2.99 1.40 0.81
C GLU A 206 -4.03 2.45 0.40
N LEU A 207 -4.63 3.16 1.37
CA LEU A 207 -5.58 4.23 1.07
C LEU A 207 -4.94 5.39 0.29
N LYS A 208 -3.73 5.83 0.68
CA LYS A 208 -2.99 6.88 -0.03
C LYS A 208 -2.66 6.46 -1.47
N TRP A 209 -2.29 5.20 -1.67
CA TRP A 209 -1.99 4.66 -2.99
C TRP A 209 -3.25 4.54 -3.85
N ILE A 210 -4.37 4.04 -3.32
CA ILE A 210 -5.67 4.03 -4.02
C ILE A 210 -6.06 5.44 -4.50
N HIS A 211 -5.88 6.44 -3.64
CA HIS A 211 -6.13 7.84 -3.98
C HIS A 211 -5.17 8.34 -5.09
N ALA A 212 -3.89 7.97 -5.02
CA ALA A 212 -2.90 8.31 -6.04
C ALA A 212 -3.23 7.68 -7.40
N VAL A 213 -3.69 6.42 -7.43
CA VAL A 213 -4.16 5.75 -8.66
C VAL A 213 -5.27 6.56 -9.31
N THR A 214 -6.34 6.84 -8.57
CA THR A 214 -7.51 7.57 -9.08
C THR A 214 -7.15 8.95 -9.61
N ASN A 215 -6.39 9.72 -8.84
CA ASN A 215 -6.00 11.08 -9.23
C ASN A 215 -5.06 11.11 -10.43
N THR A 216 -4.10 10.18 -10.48
CA THR A 216 -3.13 10.12 -11.57
C THR A 216 -3.82 9.80 -12.88
N LEU A 217 -4.70 8.79 -12.92
CA LEU A 217 -5.40 8.44 -14.15
C LEU A 217 -6.35 9.56 -14.61
N ASN A 218 -7.12 10.16 -13.71
CA ASN A 218 -7.99 11.29 -14.07
C ASN A 218 -7.19 12.47 -14.63
N LYS A 219 -6.02 12.77 -14.05
CA LYS A 219 -5.13 13.81 -14.57
C LYS A 219 -4.58 13.47 -15.96
N LYS A 220 -4.28 12.20 -16.23
CA LYS A 220 -3.81 11.75 -17.55
C LYS A 220 -4.91 11.75 -18.60
N LEU A 221 -6.12 11.36 -18.23
CA LEU A 221 -7.29 11.50 -19.11
C LEU A 221 -7.51 12.96 -19.49
N ASN A 222 -7.62 13.85 -18.51
CA ASN A 222 -7.84 15.28 -18.78
C ASN A 222 -6.69 15.90 -19.60
N GLY A 223 -5.44 15.50 -19.32
CA GLY A 223 -4.28 15.92 -20.11
C GLY A 223 -4.37 15.45 -21.55
N PHE A 224 -4.71 14.18 -21.79
CA PHE A 224 -4.86 13.63 -23.12
C PHE A 224 -6.00 14.31 -23.88
N LEU A 225 -7.18 14.43 -23.27
CA LEU A 225 -8.35 15.07 -23.88
C LEU A 225 -8.12 16.54 -24.28
N ARG A 226 -7.19 17.24 -23.62
CA ARG A 226 -6.89 18.63 -23.93
C ARG A 226 -5.96 18.81 -25.14
N TRP A 227 -5.08 17.85 -25.38
CA TRP A 227 -3.96 18.00 -26.32
C TRP A 227 -4.00 17.02 -27.50
N ALA A 228 -4.85 16.00 -27.43
CA ALA A 228 -4.99 15.03 -28.50
C ALA A 228 -5.66 15.65 -29.72
N ASP A 229 -5.13 15.33 -30.89
CA ASP A 229 -5.71 15.65 -32.18
C ASP A 229 -6.78 14.61 -32.51
N PHE A 230 -8.06 14.96 -32.32
CA PHE A 230 -9.18 14.04 -32.50
C PHE A 230 -9.59 13.82 -33.95
N ASP A 231 -8.96 14.49 -34.90
CA ASP A 231 -9.12 14.15 -36.32
C ASP A 231 -8.46 12.81 -36.64
N LYS A 232 -7.55 12.34 -35.78
CA LYS A 232 -6.92 11.01 -35.87
C LYS A 232 -7.72 9.98 -35.08
N ARG A 233 -8.21 8.94 -35.79
CA ARG A 233 -8.96 7.81 -35.19
C ARG A 233 -8.22 7.12 -34.05
N GLU A 234 -6.89 7.00 -34.14
CA GLU A 234 -6.07 6.40 -33.08
C GLU A 234 -6.21 7.14 -31.73
N ASN A 235 -6.38 8.47 -31.75
CA ASN A 235 -6.54 9.27 -30.55
C ASN A 235 -7.94 9.12 -29.95
N ILE A 236 -8.96 8.88 -30.78
CA ILE A 236 -10.31 8.52 -30.32
C ILE A 236 -10.26 7.16 -29.60
N ASP A 237 -9.61 6.17 -30.21
CA ASP A 237 -9.47 4.82 -29.64
C ASP A 237 -8.67 4.85 -28.33
N THR A 238 -7.59 5.63 -28.27
CA THR A 238 -6.83 5.85 -27.04
C THR A 238 -7.68 6.54 -25.97
N ALA A 239 -8.40 7.62 -26.29
CA ALA A 239 -9.26 8.29 -25.32
C ALA A 239 -10.35 7.35 -24.75
N ASN A 240 -10.97 6.53 -25.60
CA ASN A 240 -11.95 5.54 -25.17
C ASN A 240 -11.33 4.47 -24.26
N GLY A 241 -10.14 3.98 -24.61
CA GLY A 241 -9.38 3.06 -23.76
C GLY A 241 -9.08 3.64 -22.37
N ILE A 242 -8.64 4.90 -22.30
CA ILE A 242 -8.37 5.58 -21.02
C ILE A 242 -9.65 5.73 -20.20
N LYS A 243 -10.77 6.11 -20.84
CA LYS A 243 -12.07 6.25 -20.16
C LYS A 243 -12.55 4.93 -19.57
N ILE A 244 -12.43 3.82 -20.30
CA ILE A 244 -12.78 2.47 -19.81
C ILE A 244 -11.92 2.12 -18.60
N LEU A 245 -10.59 2.29 -18.69
CA LEU A 245 -9.71 2.03 -17.55
C LEU A 245 -10.05 2.88 -16.32
N CYS A 246 -10.36 4.17 -16.50
CA CYS A 246 -10.83 5.03 -15.42
C CYS A 246 -12.15 4.56 -14.81
N HIS A 247 -13.08 4.09 -15.64
CA HIS A 247 -14.37 3.54 -15.20
C HIS A 247 -14.16 2.29 -14.35
N ASP A 248 -13.38 1.32 -14.82
CA ASP A 248 -13.17 0.05 -14.11
C ASP A 248 -12.47 0.24 -12.77
N ILE A 249 -11.50 1.17 -12.70
CA ILE A 249 -10.90 1.59 -11.42
C ILE A 249 -11.97 2.16 -10.47
N ALA A 250 -12.84 3.03 -10.96
CA ALA A 250 -13.90 3.62 -10.15
C ALA A 250 -14.91 2.58 -9.66
N VAL A 251 -15.24 1.59 -10.50
CA VAL A 251 -16.10 0.45 -10.14
C VAL A 251 -15.46 -0.37 -9.02
N ILE A 252 -14.19 -0.78 -9.17
CA ILE A 252 -13.46 -1.54 -8.15
C ILE A 252 -13.46 -0.80 -6.81
N ILE A 253 -13.16 0.50 -6.81
CA ILE A 253 -13.15 1.33 -5.60
C ILE A 253 -14.54 1.37 -4.98
N ARG A 254 -15.57 1.73 -5.76
CA ARG A 254 -16.94 1.88 -5.26
C ARG A 254 -17.45 0.60 -4.60
N GLU A 255 -17.16 -0.55 -5.20
CA GLU A 255 -17.67 -1.84 -4.74
C GLU A 255 -16.88 -2.43 -3.55
N ASN A 256 -15.58 -2.10 -3.43
CA ASN A 256 -14.71 -2.81 -2.48
C ASN A 256 -14.14 -1.93 -1.36
N ILE A 257 -14.08 -0.59 -1.50
CA ILE A 257 -13.37 0.28 -0.54
C ILE A 257 -13.94 0.19 0.88
N ASN A 258 -15.26 0.03 0.99
CA ASN A 258 -15.96 -0.10 2.28
C ASN A 258 -15.97 -1.55 2.81
N VAL A 259 -15.61 -2.52 1.97
CA VAL A 259 -15.52 -3.94 2.35
C VAL A 259 -14.12 -4.25 2.88
N SER A 260 -13.09 -3.89 2.11
CA SER A 260 -11.69 -4.07 2.49
C SER A 260 -10.78 -3.18 1.63
N ILE A 261 -10.06 -2.28 2.30
CA ILE A 261 -9.05 -1.41 1.68
C ILE A 261 -7.94 -2.24 1.05
N ASN A 262 -7.46 -3.28 1.75
CA ASN A 262 -6.43 -4.16 1.25
C ASN A 262 -6.90 -4.93 0.00
N LYS A 263 -8.14 -5.46 -0.01
CA LYS A 263 -8.71 -6.12 -1.19
C LYS A 263 -8.81 -5.14 -2.36
N THR A 264 -9.28 -3.92 -2.11
CA THR A 264 -9.38 -2.87 -3.13
C THR A 264 -8.01 -2.55 -3.72
N ALA A 265 -7.00 -2.38 -2.89
CA ALA A 265 -5.63 -2.11 -3.33
C ALA A 265 -5.07 -3.27 -4.17
N ASN A 266 -5.30 -4.52 -3.76
CA ASN A 266 -4.88 -5.71 -4.49
C ASN A 266 -5.56 -5.80 -5.88
N LEU A 267 -6.88 -5.59 -5.95
CA LEU A 267 -7.63 -5.62 -7.22
C LEU A 267 -7.18 -4.51 -8.17
N LEU A 268 -6.95 -3.31 -7.65
CA LEU A 268 -6.42 -2.21 -8.45
C LEU A 268 -5.01 -2.51 -8.95
N LEU A 269 -4.14 -3.07 -8.10
CA LEU A 269 -2.79 -3.44 -8.52
C LEU A 269 -2.84 -4.50 -9.64
N ALA A 270 -3.70 -5.51 -9.50
CA ALA A 270 -3.92 -6.53 -10.53
C ALA A 270 -4.36 -5.91 -11.87
N LEU A 271 -5.32 -4.99 -11.83
CA LEU A 271 -5.83 -4.31 -13.03
C LEU A 271 -4.73 -3.49 -13.71
N LEU A 272 -3.96 -2.71 -12.95
CA LEU A 272 -2.86 -1.91 -13.48
C LEU A 272 -1.78 -2.79 -14.11
N MET A 273 -1.37 -3.87 -13.43
CA MET A 273 -0.40 -4.83 -13.98
C MET A 273 -0.93 -5.49 -15.26
N SER A 274 -2.19 -5.92 -15.26
CA SER A 274 -2.84 -6.52 -16.44
C SER A 274 -2.85 -5.55 -17.62
N SER A 275 -3.10 -4.26 -17.41
CA SER A 275 -3.16 -3.25 -18.48
C SER A 275 -1.87 -3.09 -19.29
N GLN A 276 -0.73 -3.57 -18.76
CA GLN A 276 0.59 -3.48 -19.39
C GLN A 276 1.01 -4.76 -20.13
N LYS A 277 0.24 -5.83 -20.00
CA LYS A 277 0.56 -7.13 -20.59
C LYS A 277 0.07 -7.23 -22.04
N THR A 278 0.70 -8.08 -22.84
CA THR A 278 0.28 -8.28 -24.24
C THR A 278 -1.07 -8.97 -24.35
N SER A 279 -1.52 -9.64 -23.29
CA SER A 279 -2.86 -10.22 -23.15
C SER A 279 -3.94 -9.26 -22.67
N ALA A 280 -3.61 -8.00 -22.38
CA ALA A 280 -4.58 -7.01 -21.89
C ALA A 280 -5.79 -6.87 -22.82
N ASP A 281 -6.91 -6.46 -22.23
CA ASP A 281 -8.10 -6.02 -22.97
C ASP A 281 -7.69 -5.03 -24.09
N PRO A 282 -8.21 -5.18 -25.33
CA PRO A 282 -7.91 -4.26 -26.43
C PRO A 282 -8.08 -2.78 -26.06
N ALA A 283 -9.04 -2.43 -25.20
CA ALA A 283 -9.24 -1.08 -24.70
C ALA A 283 -8.03 -0.60 -23.88
N TYR A 284 -7.47 -1.43 -23.01
CA TYR A 284 -6.28 -1.09 -22.23
C TYR A 284 -5.04 -0.99 -23.10
N LYS A 285 -4.90 -1.82 -24.13
CA LYS A 285 -3.82 -1.69 -25.12
C LYS A 285 -3.87 -0.34 -25.82
N ASN A 286 -5.06 0.09 -26.24
CA ASN A 286 -5.26 1.40 -26.85
C ASN A 286 -4.97 2.54 -25.87
N ALA A 287 -5.32 2.38 -24.59
CA ALA A 287 -4.96 3.34 -23.55
C ALA A 287 -3.44 3.46 -23.38
N MET A 288 -2.71 2.34 -23.42
CA MET A 288 -1.25 2.30 -23.20
C MET A 288 -0.43 2.90 -24.36
N LYS A 289 -1.04 3.16 -25.52
CA LYS A 289 -0.41 3.95 -26.59
C LYS A 289 -0.05 5.36 -26.14
N TYR A 290 -0.78 5.91 -25.16
CA TYR A 290 -0.41 7.18 -24.54
C TYR A 290 0.77 7.00 -23.57
N LEU A 291 1.98 7.32 -24.04
CA LEU A 291 3.23 7.13 -23.30
C LEU A 291 3.20 7.68 -21.86
N LEU A 292 2.67 8.90 -21.67
CA LEU A 292 2.63 9.53 -20.35
C LEU A 292 1.69 8.80 -19.37
N LEU A 293 0.65 8.11 -19.86
CA LEU A 293 -0.18 7.23 -19.04
C LEU A 293 0.57 5.94 -18.71
N ASN A 294 1.18 5.30 -19.72
CA ASN A 294 1.93 4.05 -19.54
C ASN A 294 3.05 4.21 -18.47
N THR A 295 3.87 5.27 -18.57
CA THR A 295 4.90 5.58 -17.56
C THR A 295 4.31 5.80 -16.17
N SER A 296 3.14 6.43 -16.08
CA SER A 296 2.50 6.71 -14.79
C SER A 296 1.94 5.43 -14.16
N ILE A 297 1.39 4.53 -14.97
CA ILE A 297 0.94 3.21 -14.50
C ILE A 297 2.12 2.37 -14.04
N GLN A 298 3.24 2.34 -14.77
CA GLN A 298 4.47 1.66 -14.30
C GLN A 298 4.91 2.18 -12.92
N ASN A 299 4.91 3.49 -12.73
CA ASN A 299 5.26 4.09 -11.44
C ASN A 299 4.26 3.71 -10.32
N LEU A 300 2.96 3.66 -10.62
CA LEU A 300 1.94 3.25 -9.67
C LEU A 300 2.09 1.77 -9.30
N ILE A 301 2.41 0.89 -10.25
CA ILE A 301 2.69 -0.53 -10.00
C ILE A 301 3.90 -0.68 -9.09
N ASN A 302 5.04 -0.06 -9.44
CA ASN A 302 6.27 -0.11 -8.64
C ASN A 302 6.05 0.40 -7.20
N GLN A 303 5.20 1.41 -7.02
CA GLN A 303 4.78 1.86 -5.68
C GLN A 303 3.87 0.85 -4.99
N GLY A 304 2.91 0.28 -5.72
CA GLY A 304 1.96 -0.71 -5.22
C GLY A 304 2.67 -1.97 -4.73
N GLU A 305 3.61 -2.50 -5.51
CA GLU A 305 4.41 -3.69 -5.14
C GLU A 305 5.22 -3.48 -3.86
N LYS A 306 5.74 -2.26 -3.64
CA LYS A 306 6.46 -1.91 -2.41
C LYS A 306 5.54 -1.74 -1.20
N HIS A 307 4.29 -1.29 -1.42
CA HIS A 307 3.46 -0.72 -0.36
C HIS A 307 2.12 -1.43 -0.11
N ILE A 308 1.70 -2.38 -0.94
CA ILE A 308 0.44 -3.15 -0.80
C ILE A 308 0.76 -4.55 -0.33
N ALA A 309 0.08 -5.02 0.72
CA ALA A 309 0.25 -6.40 1.16
C ALA A 309 -0.48 -7.31 0.18
N MET A 310 0.30 -7.91 -0.73
CA MET A 310 -0.21 -8.83 -1.73
C MET A 310 -0.83 -10.04 -1.02
N ASN A 311 -2.10 -10.32 -1.28
CA ASN A 311 -2.73 -11.54 -0.79
C ASN A 311 -2.31 -12.75 -1.64
N SER A 312 -2.52 -13.96 -1.13
CA SER A 312 -2.20 -15.20 -1.83
C SER A 312 -2.91 -15.31 -3.19
N GLU A 313 -4.14 -14.80 -3.29
CA GLU A 313 -4.93 -14.77 -4.52
C GLU A 313 -4.27 -13.91 -5.61
N LEU A 314 -3.76 -12.72 -5.26
CA LEU A 314 -3.04 -11.85 -6.18
C LEU A 314 -1.72 -12.47 -6.63
N LEU A 315 -0.99 -13.11 -5.72
CA LEU A 315 0.24 -13.83 -6.04
C LEU A 315 -0.02 -14.99 -7.03
N GLU A 316 -1.12 -15.72 -6.83
CA GLU A 316 -1.52 -16.80 -7.73
C GLU A 316 -2.00 -16.26 -9.09
N TYR A 317 -2.79 -15.18 -9.09
CA TYR A 317 -3.23 -14.49 -10.30
C TYR A 317 -2.04 -13.99 -11.13
N HIS A 318 -1.03 -13.40 -10.47
CA HIS A 318 0.18 -12.92 -11.13
C HIS A 318 0.95 -14.07 -11.81
N LYS A 319 1.15 -15.19 -11.10
CA LYS A 319 1.77 -16.39 -11.68
C LYS A 319 1.01 -16.92 -12.89
N LYS A 320 -0.34 -16.91 -12.84
CA LYS A 320 -1.17 -17.33 -13.98
C LYS A 320 -1.06 -16.38 -15.16
N LEU A 321 -1.04 -15.07 -14.93
CA LEU A 321 -0.82 -14.08 -15.98
C LEU A 321 0.54 -14.24 -16.65
N ASP A 322 1.61 -14.43 -15.88
CA ASP A 322 2.95 -14.61 -16.45
C ASP A 322 3.05 -15.92 -17.27
N ALA A 323 2.39 -16.99 -16.83
CA ALA A 323 2.31 -18.22 -17.60
C ALA A 323 1.57 -18.04 -18.94
N ILE A 324 0.53 -17.19 -18.99
CA ILE A 324 -0.18 -16.84 -20.23
C ILE A 324 0.73 -16.04 -21.17
N GLU A 325 1.49 -15.09 -20.64
CA GLU A 325 2.42 -14.28 -21.44
C GLU A 325 3.56 -15.13 -22.01
N GLN A 326 4.13 -16.04 -21.22
CA GLN A 326 5.15 -16.99 -21.69
C GLN A 326 4.60 -17.87 -22.82
N LYS A 327 3.35 -18.35 -22.71
CA LYS A 327 2.69 -19.10 -23.77
C LYS A 327 2.48 -18.26 -25.04
N LYS A 328 2.07 -16.99 -24.91
CA LYS A 328 1.88 -16.10 -26.06
C LYS A 328 3.19 -15.74 -26.76
N ALA A 329 4.27 -15.51 -26.00
CA ALA A 329 5.59 -15.29 -26.56
C ALA A 329 6.04 -16.51 -27.38
N ALA A 330 5.92 -17.71 -26.82
CA ALA A 330 6.24 -18.96 -27.52
C ALA A 330 5.42 -19.15 -28.81
N LEU A 331 4.11 -18.82 -28.79
CA LEU A 331 3.25 -18.88 -29.97
C LEU A 331 3.64 -17.84 -31.04
N SER A 332 4.00 -16.63 -30.64
CA SER A 332 4.47 -15.57 -31.55
C SER A 332 5.77 -15.96 -32.25
N ASP A 333 6.70 -16.60 -31.54
CA ASP A 333 7.96 -17.09 -32.10
C ASP A 333 7.73 -18.20 -33.14
N LEU A 334 6.77 -19.10 -32.87
CA LEU A 334 6.33 -20.13 -33.82
C LEU A 334 5.68 -19.55 -35.08
N GLU A 335 4.86 -18.50 -34.96
CA GLU A 335 4.24 -17.81 -36.10
C GLU A 335 5.26 -17.04 -36.94
N LEU A 336 6.19 -16.33 -36.29
CA LEU A 336 7.33 -15.67 -36.96
C LEU A 336 8.19 -16.67 -37.72
N ALA A 337 8.57 -17.79 -37.11
CA ALA A 337 9.29 -18.87 -37.77
C ALA A 337 8.51 -19.42 -38.98
N GLY A 338 7.19 -19.58 -38.87
CA GLY A 338 6.32 -19.98 -39.96
C GLY A 338 6.29 -18.99 -41.14
N ASN A 339 6.27 -17.69 -40.87
CA ASN A 339 6.27 -16.65 -41.89
C ASN A 339 7.63 -16.53 -42.60
N VAL A 340 8.74 -16.66 -41.86
CA VAL A 340 10.10 -16.71 -42.43
C VAL A 340 10.25 -17.90 -43.38
N ILE A 341 9.76 -19.09 -42.99
CA ILE A 341 9.76 -20.28 -43.87
C ILE A 341 8.90 -20.05 -45.12
N LYS A 342 7.74 -19.39 -45.00
CA LYS A 342 6.89 -19.05 -46.16
C LYS A 342 7.58 -18.08 -47.12
N ALA A 343 8.26 -17.05 -46.61
CA ALA A 343 9.00 -16.10 -47.42
C ALA A 343 10.18 -16.76 -48.15
N ALA A 344 10.94 -17.62 -47.46
CA ALA A 344 12.03 -18.40 -48.06
C ALA A 344 11.52 -19.35 -49.16
N LYS A 345 10.39 -20.04 -48.92
CA LYS A 345 9.72 -20.87 -49.93
C LYS A 345 9.28 -20.05 -51.15
N HIS A 346 8.73 -18.85 -50.93
CA HIS A 346 8.32 -17.97 -52.02
C HIS A 346 9.52 -17.51 -52.86
N LYS A 347 10.63 -17.12 -52.22
CA LYS A 347 11.90 -16.80 -52.90
C LYS A 347 12.41 -17.97 -53.73
N TYR A 348 12.42 -19.18 -53.17
CA TYR A 348 12.80 -20.40 -53.89
C TYR A 348 11.89 -20.67 -55.10
N SER A 349 10.57 -20.53 -54.95
CA SER A 349 9.62 -20.68 -56.05
C SER A 349 9.81 -19.63 -57.16
N LEU A 350 10.13 -18.39 -56.81
CA LEU A 350 10.44 -17.33 -57.78
C LEU A 350 11.72 -17.65 -58.57
N LEU A 351 12.79 -18.07 -57.89
CA LEU A 351 14.05 -18.45 -58.54
C LEU A 351 13.88 -19.65 -59.47
N LEU A 352 13.06 -20.64 -59.08
CA LEU A 352 12.71 -21.78 -59.94
C LEU A 352 11.91 -21.34 -61.18
N ALA A 353 10.93 -20.45 -61.01
CA ALA A 353 10.14 -19.94 -62.12
C ALA A 353 11.01 -19.14 -63.10
N GLU A 354 11.88 -18.26 -62.60
CA GLU A 354 12.80 -17.47 -63.41
C GLU A 354 13.80 -18.35 -64.19
N ALA A 355 14.40 -19.34 -63.52
CA ALA A 355 15.31 -20.28 -64.17
C ALA A 355 14.61 -21.14 -65.24
N ALA A 356 13.34 -21.53 -65.01
CA ALA A 356 12.54 -22.32 -65.94
C ALA A 356 12.07 -21.50 -67.16
N GLU A 357 11.59 -20.27 -66.95
CA GLU A 357 11.07 -19.39 -68.01
C GLU A 357 12.19 -18.81 -68.87
N GLN A 358 13.35 -18.50 -68.28
CA GLN A 358 14.46 -17.85 -68.98
C GLN A 358 15.59 -18.81 -69.36
N HIS A 359 15.44 -20.12 -69.09
CA HIS A 359 16.46 -21.16 -69.32
C HIS A 359 17.83 -20.83 -68.72
N ARG A 360 17.84 -20.16 -67.56
CA ARG A 360 19.04 -19.65 -66.89
C ARG A 360 19.65 -20.70 -65.96
N GLN A 361 20.69 -21.39 -66.44
CA GLN A 361 21.44 -22.37 -65.64
C GLN A 361 22.36 -21.73 -64.60
N ASP A 362 22.66 -20.45 -64.73
CA ASP A 362 23.50 -19.70 -63.80
C ASP A 362 22.81 -19.43 -62.44
N LEU A 363 21.49 -19.60 -62.35
CA LEU A 363 20.71 -19.48 -61.11
C LEU A 363 20.70 -20.76 -60.25
N LEU A 364 21.27 -21.86 -60.74
CA LEU A 364 21.28 -23.16 -60.03
C LEU A 364 21.90 -23.10 -58.63
N PRO A 365 23.04 -22.40 -58.41
CA PRO A 365 23.63 -22.26 -57.07
C PRO A 365 22.70 -21.53 -56.09
N ASP A 366 22.03 -20.46 -56.54
CA ASP A 366 21.10 -19.67 -55.71
C ASP A 366 19.83 -20.46 -55.35
N ILE A 367 19.36 -21.32 -56.26
CA ILE A 367 18.24 -22.25 -56.02
C ILE A 367 18.64 -23.30 -54.97
N GLU A 368 19.84 -23.87 -55.07
CA GLU A 368 20.34 -24.84 -54.08
C GLU A 368 20.55 -24.21 -52.70
N GLU A 369 21.04 -22.97 -52.65
CA GLU A 369 21.20 -22.23 -51.40
C GLU A 369 19.85 -21.92 -50.75
N ALA A 370 18.86 -21.42 -51.51
CA ALA A 370 17.51 -21.18 -51.02
C ALA A 370 16.82 -22.49 -50.54
N ARG A 371 17.08 -23.62 -51.21
CA ARG A 371 16.60 -24.94 -50.76
C ARG A 371 17.23 -25.37 -49.43
N LYS A 372 18.55 -25.20 -49.28
CA LYS A 372 19.27 -25.50 -48.04
C LYS A 372 18.77 -24.61 -46.89
N GLU A 373 18.53 -23.33 -47.16
CA GLU A 373 17.96 -22.38 -46.21
C GLU A 373 16.58 -22.84 -45.71
N ILE A 374 15.67 -23.24 -46.61
CA ILE A 374 14.34 -23.78 -46.24
C ILE A 374 14.48 -25.05 -45.39
N SER A 375 15.40 -25.95 -45.73
CA SER A 375 15.63 -27.19 -44.97
C SER A 375 16.09 -26.90 -43.53
N GLN A 376 17.09 -26.04 -43.39
CA GLN A 376 17.63 -25.65 -42.08
C GLN A 376 16.59 -24.93 -41.22
N LEU A 377 15.73 -24.09 -41.84
CA LEU A 377 14.65 -23.41 -41.14
C LEU A 377 13.56 -24.40 -40.66
N ASN A 378 13.24 -25.43 -41.45
CA ASN A 378 12.31 -26.48 -41.02
C ASN A 378 12.89 -27.34 -39.88
N ASP A 379 14.18 -27.67 -39.94
CA ASP A 379 14.86 -28.45 -38.90
C ASP A 379 14.93 -27.69 -37.57
N ARG A 380 15.10 -26.36 -37.61
CA ARG A 380 15.05 -25.50 -36.43
C ARG A 380 13.64 -25.45 -35.85
N LYS A 381 12.61 -25.28 -36.68
CA LYS A 381 11.20 -25.29 -36.25
C LYS A 381 10.79 -26.59 -35.55
N ASN A 382 11.31 -27.74 -36.00
CA ASN A 382 11.00 -29.05 -35.40
C ASN A 382 11.74 -29.34 -34.09
N LYS A 383 12.73 -28.52 -33.71
CA LYS A 383 13.51 -28.63 -32.46
C LYS A 383 13.10 -27.62 -31.39
N THR A 384 12.20 -26.69 -31.73
CA THR A 384 11.61 -25.69 -30.82
C THR A 384 10.19 -26.12 -30.51
#